data_AF-A0A4Z0QLP9-F1
#
_entry.id   AF-A0A4Z0QLP9-F1
#
_cell.length_a   1.000
_cell.length_b   1.000
_cell.length_c   1.000
_cell.angle_alpha   90.00
_cell.angle_beta   90.00
_cell.angle_gamma   90.00
#
_symmetry.space_group_name_H-M   'P 1'
#
loop_
_entity.id
_entity.type
_entity.pdbx_description
1 polymer ?
#
loop_
_entity_poly.entity_id
_entity_poly.type
_entity_poly.pdbx_seq_one_letter_code
_entity_poly.pdbx_strand_id
1 'polypeptide(L)' 'MMLVVFEREEDNHRAVLERSDGTTFDVDRAQLPKAARPGDSLDIQGDGKIVLVPEETQKRKDRVQKLMNELWE' A
#
# COMPACT_ATOMS: atom_id res chain seq x y z
N MET A 1 12.33 -7.94 1.92
CA MET A 1 11.15 -7.85 1.05
C MET A 1 9.93 -7.89 1.95
N MET A 2 9.13 -6.84 1.93
CA MET A 2 7.97 -6.66 2.80
C MET A 2 6.91 -5.89 2.02
N LEU A 3 5.76 -6.52 1.79
CA LEU A 3 4.63 -5.89 1.12
C LEU A 3 3.82 -5.06 2.13
N VAL A 4 3.52 -3.82 1.75
CA VAL A 4 2.75 -2.87 2.55
C VAL A 4 1.72 -2.16 1.68
N VAL A 5 0.71 -1.53 2.30
CA VAL A 5 -0.23 -0.61 1.63
C VAL A 5 0.20 0.81 1.94
N PHE A 6 0.15 1.71 0.96
CA PHE A 6 0.11 3.13 1.25
C PHE A 6 -1.26 3.47 1.83
N GLU A 7 -1.39 3.63 3.13
CA GLU A 7 -2.70 3.82 3.77
C GLU A 7 -3.21 5.25 3.61
N ARG A 8 -2.38 6.24 3.95
CA ARG A 8 -2.73 7.67 3.88
C ARG A 8 -1.50 8.55 3.82
N GLU A 9 -1.67 9.73 3.21
CA GLU A 9 -0.71 10.83 3.28
C GLU A 9 -1.08 11.67 4.51
N GLU A 10 -0.13 11.84 5.44
CA GLU A 10 -0.37 12.57 6.68
C GLU A 10 -0.14 14.07 6.46
N ASP A 11 0.95 14.40 5.75
CA ASP A 11 1.28 15.75 5.28
C ASP A 11 2.19 15.66 4.04
N ASN A 12 2.74 16.79 3.57
CA ASN A 12 3.60 16.84 2.38
C ASN A 12 4.95 16.11 2.53
N HIS A 13 5.31 15.70 3.74
CA HIS A 13 6.58 15.07 4.08
C HIS A 13 6.41 13.65 4.64
N ARG A 14 5.22 13.26 5.09
CA ARG A 14 4.98 11.97 5.75
C ARG A 14 3.85 11.17 5.11
N ALA A 15 4.11 9.89 4.95
CA ALA A 15 3.14 8.89 4.52
C ALA A 15 3.07 7.75 5.54
N VAL A 16 1.87 7.21 5.71
CA VAL A 16 1.61 6.07 6.59
C VAL A 16 1.48 4.81 5.74
N LEU A 17 2.26 3.79 6.07
CA LEU A 17 2.20 2.49 5.42
C LEU A 17 1.62 1.45 6.38
N GLU A 18 0.71 0.61 5.87
CA GLU A 18 0.08 -0.48 6.60
C GLU A 18 0.75 -1.82 6.25
N ARG A 19 1.12 -2.59 7.27
CA ARG A 19 1.63 -3.96 7.13
C ARG A 19 0.49 -4.96 7.02
N SER A 20 0.80 -6.17 6.58
CA SER A 20 -0.19 -7.26 6.49
C SER A 20 -0.83 -7.68 7.82
N ASP A 21 -0.20 -7.34 8.95
CA ASP A 21 -0.73 -7.59 10.30
C ASP A 21 -1.64 -6.45 10.82
N GLY A 22 -1.90 -5.43 9.98
CA GLY A 22 -2.70 -4.25 10.33
C GLY A 22 -1.95 -3.20 11.16
N THR A 23 -0.68 -3.41 11.48
CA THR A 23 0.13 -2.37 12.12
C THR A 23 0.61 -1.35 11.09
N THR A 24 0.79 -0.11 11.53
CA THR A 24 1.20 1.00 10.68
C THR A 24 2.55 1.56 11.10
N PHE A 25 3.23 2.22 10.16
CA PHE A 25 4.45 2.96 10.41
C PHE A 25 4.59 4.11 9.42
N ASP A 26 5.31 5.14 9.86
CA ASP A 26 5.51 6.34 9.06
C ASP A 26 6.78 6.23 8.22
N VAL A 27 6.74 6.80 7.03
CA VAL A 27 7.88 6.98 6.14
C VAL A 27 7.93 8.41 5.62
N ASP A 28 9.13 8.87 5.25
CA ASP A 28 9.26 10.11 4.50
C ASP A 28 8.63 9.92 3.11
N ARG A 29 7.75 10.84 2.73
CA ARG A 29 7.07 10.84 1.42
C ARG A 29 8.06 10.82 0.26
N ALA A 30 9.26 11.39 0.44
CA ALA A 30 10.34 11.41 -0.55
C ALA A 30 10.96 10.01 -0.80
N GLN A 31 10.80 9.06 0.12
CA GLN A 31 11.25 7.67 -0.06
C GLN A 31 10.29 6.86 -0.94
N LEU A 32 9.04 7.32 -1.08
CA LEU A 32 8.04 6.65 -1.90
C LEU A 32 8.20 7.01 -3.38
N PRO A 33 7.85 6.10 -4.31
CA PRO A 33 7.69 6.45 -5.71
C PRO A 33 6.76 7.64 -5.89
N LYS A 34 7.11 8.58 -6.79
CA LYS A 34 6.29 9.78 -7.04
C LYS A 34 4.86 9.45 -7.47
N ALA A 35 4.69 8.33 -8.19
CA ALA A 35 3.40 7.87 -8.66
C ALA A 35 2.56 7.16 -7.59
N ALA A 36 3.15 6.78 -6.45
CA ALA A 36 2.44 6.06 -5.39
C ALA A 36 1.37 6.95 -4.74
N ARG A 37 0.21 6.37 -4.48
CA ARG A 37 -0.95 7.01 -3.86
C ARG A 37 -1.58 6.11 -2.79
N PRO A 38 -2.38 6.66 -1.87
CA PRO A 38 -3.16 5.86 -0.95
C PRO A 38 -3.94 4.74 -1.65
N GLY A 39 -3.90 3.53 -1.08
CA GLY A 39 -4.44 2.28 -1.62
C GLY A 39 -3.45 1.46 -2.46
N ASP A 40 -2.32 2.02 -2.88
CA ASP A 40 -1.31 1.27 -3.65
C ASP A 40 -0.56 0.28 -2.77
N SER A 41 -0.23 -0.89 -3.34
CA SER A 41 0.68 -1.84 -2.74
C SER A 41 2.12 -1.51 -3.10
N LEU A 42 2.99 -1.56 -2.10
CA LEU A 42 4.40 -1.23 -2.20
C LEU A 42 5.25 -2.38 -1.65
N ASP A 43 6.41 -2.64 -2.26
CA ASP A 43 7.40 -3.56 -1.72
C ASP A 43 8.62 -2.80 -1.20
N ILE A 44 8.99 -3.09 0.04
CA ILE A 44 10.22 -2.62 0.68
C ILE A 44 11.30 -3.68 0.47
N GLN A 45 12.22 -3.37 -0.44
CA GLN A 45 13.32 -4.24 -0.82
C GLN A 45 14.39 -4.32 0.28
N GLY A 46 15.28 -5.32 0.20
CA GLY A 46 16.32 -5.54 1.21
C GLY A 46 17.35 -4.41 1.31
N ASP A 47 17.47 -3.58 0.27
CA ASP A 47 18.31 -2.38 0.22
C ASP A 47 17.60 -1.12 0.72
N GLY A 48 16.35 -1.24 1.19
CA GLY A 48 15.52 -0.13 1.65
C GLY A 48 14.75 0.60 0.54
N LYS A 49 14.91 0.22 -0.73
CA LYS A 49 14.17 0.82 -1.84
C LYS A 49 12.70 0.43 -1.78
N ILE A 50 11.82 1.42 -1.97
CA ILE A 50 10.37 1.22 -2.02
C ILE A 50 9.89 1.28 -3.48
N VAL A 51 9.19 0.24 -3.93
CA VAL A 51 8.68 0.14 -5.32
C VAL A 51 7.18 -0.14 -5.35
N LEU A 52 6.51 0.32 -6.40
CA LEU A 52 5.11 -0.02 -6.66
C LEU A 52 4.97 -1.46 -7.10
N VAL A 53 3.89 -2.10 -6.65
CA VAL A 53 3.51 -3.46 -7.02
C VAL A 53 2.07 -3.45 -7.55
N PRO A 54 1.84 -3.01 -8.81
CA PRO A 54 0.49 -2.79 -9.34
C PRO A 54 -0.38 -4.05 -9.39
N GLU A 55 0.26 -5.21 -9.59
CA GLU A 55 -0.41 -6.51 -9.57
C GLU A 55 -1.00 -6.85 -8.20
N GLU A 56 -0.32 -6.53 -7.10
CA GLU A 56 -0.85 -6.71 -5.74
C GLU A 56 -1.95 -5.71 -5.43
N THR A 57 -1.83 -4.47 -5.92
CA THR A 57 -2.92 -3.49 -5.87
C THR A 57 -4.17 -4.03 -6.57
N GLN A 58 -4.03 -4.62 -7.76
CA GLN A 58 -5.16 -5.17 -8.51
C GLN A 58 -5.77 -6.39 -7.79
N LYS A 59 -4.95 -7.34 -7.33
CA LYS A 59 -5.44 -8.51 -6.57
C LYS A 59 -6.24 -8.10 -5.33
N ARG A 60 -5.79 -7.07 -4.61
CA ARG A 60 -6.52 -6.52 -3.46
C ARG A 60 -7.86 -5.95 -3.87
N LYS A 61 -7.91 -5.14 -4.93
CA LYS A 61 -9.16 -4.59 -5.48
C LYS A 61 -10.13 -5.69 -5.89
N ASP A 62 -9.65 -6.70 -6.61
CA ASP A 62 -10.47 -7.83 -7.05
C ASP A 62 -11.04 -8.61 -5.86
N ARG A 63 -10.21 -8.83 -4.82
CA ARG A 63 -10.65 -9.49 -3.58
C ARG A 63 -11.73 -8.69 -2.86
N VAL A 64 -11.55 -7.38 -2.72
CA VAL A 64 -12.56 -6.49 -2.11
C VAL A 64 -13.85 -6.52 -2.91
N GLN A 65 -13.77 -6.40 -4.24
CA GLN A 65 -14.94 -6.45 -5.11
C GLN A 65 -15.68 -7.79 -4.99
N LYS A 66 -14.95 -8.91 -4.93
CA LYS A 66 -15.54 -10.23 -4.74
C LYS A 66 -16.30 -10.33 -3.42
N LEU A 67 -15.69 -9.90 -2.31
CA LEU A 67 -16.33 -9.88 -0.99
C LEU A 67 -17.57 -8.98 -0.98
N MET A 68 -17.53 -7.83 -1.66
CA MET A 68 -18.69 -6.95 -1.79
C MET A 68 -19.82 -7.61 -2.57
N ASN A 69 -19.52 -8.34 -3.64
CA ASN A 69 -20.52 -9.07 -4.42
C ASN A 69 -21.17 -10.18 -3.60
N GLU A 70 -20.38 -10.97 -2.85
CA GLU A 70 -20.86 -12.04 -1.98
C GLU A 70 -21.81 -11.55 -0.86
N LEU A 71 -21.72 -10.28 -0.45
CA LEU A 71 -22.62 -9.69 0.55
C LEU A 71 -23.98 -9.26 -0.02
N TRP A 72 -24.07 -9.05 -1.34
CA TRP A 72 -25.25 -8.56 -2.02
C TRP A 72 -25.93 -9.60 -2.93
N GLU A 73 -25.42 -10.84 -2.94
CA GLU A 73 -26.08 -12.04 -3.47
C GLU A 73 -26.82 -12.79 -2.35
#